data_AF-A0A2S4LZK4-F1
#
_entry.id   AF-A0A2S4LZK4-F1
#
_cell.length_a   1.000
_cell.length_b   1.000
_cell.length_c   1.000
_cell.angle_alpha   90.00
_cell.angle_beta   90.00
_cell.angle_gamma   90.00
#
_symmetry.space_group_name_H-M   'P 1'
#
loop_
_entity.id
_entity.type
_entity.pdbx_description
1 polymer ?
#
loop_
_entity_poly.entity_id
_entity_poly.type
_entity_poly.pdbx_seq_one_letter_code
_entity_poly.pdbx_strand_id
1 'polypeptide(L)'
;MQQMTFMECVKRAWVSAGEAVTRMPAVMLGAFALYAVLGWLALAGRPIPGEGDVPSTGLVLLGNLASIFNALVYLWFTLKIYRFVLLDERTTPILPNGARPMLRMLGLGVVMMLFFIGTGAGLWIALRPQTMGSEAFLALVVAAIWAFIGVRISLLYPALAIGGRFSLGAAWRDTQGHFWNLFGVSCVAALPLLVCGVIVLIGMGLAGISPAIVQTPGWFTALAIVQSIANLAFALLTSTALAWLYRRYANALGASAASPAR
;
A
#
# COMPACT_ATOMS: atom_id res chain seq x y z
N MET A 1 -3.53 -11.18 -23.96
CA MET A 1 -4.41 -11.03 -22.79
C MET A 1 -4.85 -12.39 -22.28
N GLN A 2 -5.04 -12.56 -20.97
CA GLN A 2 -5.62 -13.78 -20.40
C GLN A 2 -7.09 -13.54 -20.04
N GLN A 3 -7.99 -14.33 -20.61
CA GLN A 3 -9.39 -14.38 -20.18
C GLN A 3 -9.42 -15.03 -18.80
N MET A 4 -9.58 -14.21 -17.76
CA MET A 4 -9.69 -14.66 -16.38
C MET A 4 -11.00 -14.17 -15.79
N THR A 5 -11.63 -14.99 -14.94
CA THR A 5 -12.82 -14.56 -14.19
C THR A 5 -12.42 -13.71 -12.97
N PHE A 6 -13.38 -13.02 -12.35
CA PHE A 6 -13.16 -12.26 -11.11
C PHE A 6 -12.54 -13.14 -10.01
N MET A 7 -13.15 -14.30 -9.75
CA MET A 7 -12.72 -15.22 -8.70
C MET A 7 -11.36 -15.84 -9.01
N GLU A 8 -11.05 -16.06 -10.29
CA GLU A 8 -9.75 -16.55 -10.70
C GLU A 8 -8.63 -15.54 -10.42
N CYS A 9 -8.87 -14.24 -10.63
CA CYS A 9 -7.90 -13.21 -10.23
C CYS A 9 -7.62 -13.25 -8.72
N VAL A 10 -8.66 -13.40 -7.89
CA VAL A 10 -8.50 -13.50 -6.42
C VAL A 10 -7.71 -14.74 -6.04
N LYS A 11 -8.08 -15.92 -6.56
CA LYS A 11 -7.39 -17.19 -6.27
C LYS A 11 -5.92 -17.13 -6.68
N ARG A 12 -5.63 -16.63 -7.88
CA ARG A 12 -4.26 -16.50 -8.37
C ARG A 12 -3.45 -15.48 -7.56
N ALA A 13 -4.07 -14.41 -7.07
CA ALA A 13 -3.39 -13.45 -6.20
C ALA A 13 -2.89 -14.11 -4.91
N TRP A 14 -3.72 -14.96 -4.28
CA TRP A 14 -3.34 -15.72 -3.09
C TRP A 14 -2.29 -16.79 -3.37
N VAL A 15 -2.42 -17.55 -4.47
CA VAL A 15 -1.42 -18.54 -4.88
C VAL A 15 -0.07 -17.87 -5.12
N SER A 16 -0.03 -16.80 -5.91
CA SER A 16 1.21 -16.05 -6.18
C SER A 16 1.79 -15.39 -4.94
N ALA A 17 0.97 -14.99 -3.97
CA ALA A 17 1.45 -14.50 -2.68
C ALA A 17 2.17 -15.61 -1.90
N GLY A 18 1.59 -16.82 -1.84
CA GLY A 18 2.26 -17.98 -1.23
C GLY A 18 3.54 -18.39 -1.95
N GLU A 19 3.54 -18.35 -3.28
CA GLU A 19 4.75 -18.58 -4.09
C GLU A 19 5.83 -17.53 -3.83
N ALA A 20 5.47 -16.26 -3.68
CA ALA A 20 6.43 -15.21 -3.35
C ALA A 20 7.08 -15.44 -1.98
N VAL A 21 6.30 -15.87 -0.98
CA VAL A 21 6.82 -16.17 0.37
C VAL A 21 7.82 -17.33 0.33
N THR A 22 7.49 -18.38 -0.41
CA THR A 22 8.32 -19.59 -0.49
C THR A 22 9.53 -19.43 -1.40
N ARG A 23 9.42 -18.67 -2.51
CA ARG A 23 10.49 -18.50 -3.50
C ARG A 23 11.40 -17.30 -3.24
N MET A 24 10.98 -16.34 -2.41
CA MET A 24 11.78 -15.17 -2.05
C MET A 24 11.84 -14.94 -0.53
N PRO A 25 12.17 -15.96 0.30
CA PRO A 25 12.10 -15.86 1.76
C PRO A 25 13.05 -14.79 2.31
N ALA A 26 14.23 -14.61 1.71
CA ALA A 26 15.17 -13.56 2.12
C ALA A 26 14.62 -12.14 1.91
N VAL A 27 13.86 -11.91 0.82
CA VAL A 27 13.20 -10.62 0.56
C VAL A 27 12.09 -10.38 1.58
N MET A 28 11.31 -11.43 1.91
CA MET A 28 10.23 -11.33 2.91
C MET A 28 10.78 -11.04 4.32
N LEU A 29 11.78 -11.80 4.75
CA LEU A 29 12.41 -11.62 6.06
C LEU A 29 13.13 -10.28 6.16
N GLY A 30 13.85 -9.86 5.12
CA GLY A 30 14.51 -8.56 5.06
C GLY A 30 13.50 -7.40 5.13
N ALA A 31 12.42 -7.49 4.35
CA ALA A 31 11.35 -6.50 4.40
C ALA A 31 10.69 -6.47 5.79
N PHE A 32 10.41 -7.64 6.38
CA PHE A 32 9.81 -7.75 7.71
C PHE A 32 10.68 -7.09 8.78
N ALA A 33 11.97 -7.40 8.81
CA ALA A 33 12.91 -6.80 9.74
C ALA A 33 12.94 -5.27 9.59
N LEU A 34 13.00 -4.77 8.35
CA LEU A 34 12.97 -3.33 8.08
C LEU A 34 11.66 -2.68 8.54
N TYR A 35 10.50 -3.26 8.23
CA TYR A 35 9.21 -2.77 8.70
C TYR A 35 9.11 -2.76 10.22
N ALA A 36 9.58 -3.81 10.90
CA ALA A 36 9.51 -3.92 12.34
C ALA A 36 10.38 -2.87 13.02
N VAL A 37 11.63 -2.70 12.56
CA VAL A 37 12.55 -1.69 13.10
C VAL A 37 12.05 -0.29 12.83
N LEU A 38 11.64 0.02 11.59
CA LEU A 38 11.16 1.36 11.22
C LEU A 38 9.81 1.67 11.87
N GLY A 39 8.92 0.69 11.98
CA GLY A 39 7.65 0.81 12.67
C GLY A 39 7.83 1.06 14.16
N TRP A 40 8.76 0.36 14.80
CA TRP A 40 9.11 0.60 16.20
C TRP A 40 9.66 2.01 16.41
N LEU A 41 10.60 2.47 15.58
CA LEU A 41 11.15 3.83 15.64
C LEU A 41 10.08 4.90 15.39
N ALA A 42 9.15 4.64 14.47
CA ALA A 42 8.04 5.54 14.18
C ALA A 42 7.05 5.63 15.35
N LEU A 43 6.80 4.52 16.06
CA LEU A 43 5.97 4.50 17.26
C LEU A 43 6.66 5.20 18.43
N ALA A 44 7.96 4.97 18.62
CA ALA A 44 8.73 5.61 19.68
C ALA A 44 8.70 7.14 19.58
N GLY A 45 8.77 7.70 18.36
CA GLY A 45 8.73 9.14 18.11
C GLY A 45 7.37 9.83 18.30
N ARG A 46 6.30 9.10 18.64
CA ARG A 46 4.93 9.65 18.78
C ARG A 46 4.65 10.05 20.23
N PRO A 47 3.97 11.18 20.48
CA PRO A 47 3.56 11.57 21.82
C PRO A 47 2.56 10.56 22.38
N ILE A 48 2.74 10.20 23.66
CA ILE A 48 1.87 9.28 24.38
C ILE A 48 0.72 10.10 24.99
N PRO A 49 -0.56 9.86 24.61
CA PRO A 49 -1.67 10.58 25.21
C PRO A 49 -1.80 10.24 26.71
N GLY A 50 -1.73 11.25 27.57
CA GLY A 50 -1.89 11.12 29.02
C GLY A 50 -0.59 11.21 29.83
N GLU A 51 0.57 11.06 29.17
CA GLU A 51 1.88 11.31 29.75
C GLU A 51 2.29 12.72 29.33
N GLY A 52 2.34 13.66 30.28
CA GLY A 52 2.56 15.09 29.99
C GLY A 52 3.94 15.43 29.38
N ASP A 53 4.79 14.43 29.17
CA ASP A 53 6.11 14.59 28.58
C ASP A 53 6.05 14.56 27.06
N VAL A 54 6.35 15.72 26.47
CA VAL A 54 6.50 15.86 25.03
C VAL A 54 7.78 15.11 24.61
N PRO A 55 7.72 14.19 23.62
CA PRO A 55 8.91 13.50 23.14
C PRO A 55 9.98 14.51 22.70
N SER A 56 11.25 14.17 22.91
CA SER A 56 12.34 15.05 22.47
C SER A 56 12.25 15.31 20.97
N THR A 57 12.60 16.54 20.55
CA THR A 57 12.55 16.93 19.13
C THR A 57 13.33 15.97 18.23
N GLY A 58 14.45 15.43 18.74
CA GLY A 58 15.24 14.41 18.03
C GLY A 58 14.49 13.10 17.81
N LEU A 59 13.72 12.64 18.80
CA LEU A 59 12.91 11.43 18.69
C LEU A 59 11.76 11.60 17.68
N VAL A 60 11.12 12.77 17.68
CA VAL A 60 10.08 13.12 16.71
C VAL A 60 10.65 13.16 15.29
N LEU A 61 11.82 13.79 15.09
CA LEU A 61 12.49 13.82 13.79
C LEU A 61 12.83 12.40 13.32
N LEU A 62 13.38 11.56 14.21
CA LEU A 62 13.72 10.18 13.91
C LEU A 62 12.49 9.36 13.52
N GLY A 63 11.38 9.51 14.23
CA GLY A 63 10.12 8.82 13.90
C GLY A 63 9.54 9.23 12.55
N ASN A 64 9.67 10.51 12.17
CA ASN A 64 9.27 10.99 10.84
C ASN A 64 10.18 10.45 9.74
N LEU A 65 11.51 10.47 9.95
CA LEU A 65 12.46 9.86 9.02
C LEU A 65 12.20 8.36 8.86
N ALA A 66 11.96 7.64 9.96
CA ALA A 66 11.61 6.24 9.95
C ALA A 66 10.34 5.98 9.12
N SER A 67 9.32 6.86 9.24
CA SER A 67 8.09 6.76 8.43
C SER A 67 8.35 6.95 6.93
N ILE A 68 9.23 7.89 6.56
CA ILE A 68 9.64 8.10 5.15
C ILE A 68 10.39 6.86 4.62
N PHE A 69 11.37 6.35 5.37
CA PHE A 69 12.07 5.12 4.99
C PHE A 69 11.11 3.93 4.90
N ASN A 70 10.12 3.85 5.79
CA ASN A 70 9.13 2.79 5.77
C ASN A 70 8.30 2.81 4.47
N ALA A 71 7.93 4.00 3.99
CA ALA A 71 7.25 4.16 2.70
C ALA A 71 8.15 3.74 1.52
N LEU A 72 9.47 4.01 1.58
CA LEU A 72 10.42 3.55 0.55
C LEU A 72 10.57 2.02 0.55
N VAL A 73 10.61 1.39 1.73
CA VAL A 73 10.61 -0.07 1.86
C VAL A 73 9.33 -0.66 1.30
N TYR A 74 8.17 -0.04 1.58
CA TYR A 74 6.89 -0.42 0.99
C TYR A 74 6.92 -0.39 -0.52
N LEU A 75 7.39 0.72 -1.09
CA LEU A 75 7.47 0.89 -2.52
C LEU A 75 8.40 -0.14 -3.18
N TRP A 76 9.57 -0.35 -2.59
CA TRP A 76 10.54 -1.35 -3.05
C TRP A 76 9.97 -2.77 -3.00
N PHE A 77 9.30 -3.11 -1.89
CA PHE A 77 8.68 -4.43 -1.71
C PHE A 77 7.59 -4.66 -2.75
N THR A 78 6.65 -3.72 -2.91
CA THR A 78 5.60 -3.76 -3.92
C THR A 78 6.15 -3.89 -5.34
N LEU A 79 7.20 -3.13 -5.68
CA LEU A 79 7.90 -3.26 -6.97
C LEU A 79 8.45 -4.67 -7.16
N LYS A 80 9.05 -5.26 -6.14
CA LYS A 80 9.56 -6.63 -6.18
C LYS A 80 8.47 -7.66 -6.40
N ILE A 81 7.34 -7.52 -5.72
CA ILE A 81 6.19 -8.40 -5.93
C ILE A 81 5.63 -8.27 -7.35
N TYR A 82 5.53 -7.05 -7.90
CA TYR A 82 5.08 -6.88 -9.28
C TYR A 82 6.00 -7.58 -10.29
N ARG A 83 7.32 -7.42 -10.15
CA ARG A 83 8.28 -8.04 -11.06
C ARG A 83 8.34 -9.55 -10.91
N PHE A 84 8.20 -10.06 -9.69
CA PHE A 84 8.04 -11.49 -9.45
C PHE A 84 6.82 -12.05 -10.17
N VAL A 85 5.64 -11.47 -9.95
CA VAL A 85 4.41 -12.00 -10.57
C VAL A 85 4.41 -11.83 -12.09
N LEU A 86 4.88 -10.69 -12.60
CA LEU A 86 4.77 -10.36 -14.02
C LEU A 86 5.92 -10.92 -14.87
N LEU A 87 7.15 -10.93 -14.35
CA LEU A 87 8.38 -11.28 -15.07
C LEU A 87 9.07 -12.54 -14.53
N ASP A 88 8.55 -13.18 -13.48
CA ASP A 88 9.23 -14.27 -12.73
C ASP A 88 10.61 -13.87 -12.17
N GLU A 89 10.83 -12.56 -11.95
CA GLU A 89 12.07 -12.07 -11.36
C GLU A 89 12.07 -12.35 -9.85
N ARG A 90 13.06 -13.12 -9.40
CA ARG A 90 13.21 -13.50 -8.00
C ARG A 90 14.04 -12.47 -7.21
N THR A 91 15.11 -12.93 -6.58
CA THR A 91 15.94 -12.13 -5.66
C THR A 91 16.83 -11.11 -6.38
N THR A 92 17.34 -11.45 -7.57
CA THR A 92 18.26 -10.59 -8.34
C THR A 92 17.59 -10.01 -9.59
N PRO A 93 17.86 -8.73 -9.94
CA PRO A 93 18.64 -7.72 -9.19
C PRO A 93 17.84 -7.08 -8.04
N ILE A 94 18.46 -6.75 -6.90
CA ILE A 94 17.75 -6.13 -5.74
C ILE A 94 17.05 -4.81 -6.14
N LEU A 95 17.70 -4.02 -7.01
CA LEU A 95 17.16 -2.79 -7.61
C LEU A 95 17.28 -2.88 -9.13
N PRO A 96 16.18 -3.10 -9.88
CA PRO A 96 16.22 -3.20 -11.32
C PRO A 96 16.49 -1.84 -11.98
N ASN A 97 17.27 -1.83 -13.05
CA ASN A 97 17.55 -0.66 -13.89
C ASN A 97 17.98 0.58 -13.08
N GLY A 98 18.87 0.41 -12.10
CA GLY A 98 19.39 1.53 -11.30
C GLY A 98 18.32 2.28 -10.51
N ALA A 99 17.31 1.57 -9.98
CA ALA A 99 16.17 2.14 -9.24
C ALA A 99 15.23 3.06 -10.03
N ARG A 100 15.42 3.21 -11.36
CA ARG A 100 14.56 4.06 -12.20
C ARG A 100 13.06 3.71 -12.13
N PRO A 101 12.64 2.42 -12.13
CA PRO A 101 11.23 2.07 -11.96
C PRO A 101 10.69 2.51 -10.59
N MET A 102 11.48 2.33 -9.53
CA MET A 102 11.13 2.75 -8.17
C MET A 102 10.94 4.26 -8.10
N LEU A 103 11.86 5.05 -8.67
CA LEU A 103 11.75 6.52 -8.71
C LEU A 103 10.51 6.99 -9.46
N ARG A 104 10.11 6.32 -10.54
CA ARG A 104 8.85 6.64 -11.25
C ARG A 104 7.62 6.33 -10.41
N MET A 105 7.60 5.19 -9.71
CA MET A 105 6.51 4.85 -8.81
C MET A 105 6.46 5.81 -7.61
N LEU A 106 7.62 6.23 -7.09
CA LEU A 106 7.74 7.23 -6.03
C LEU A 106 7.19 8.58 -6.51
N GLY A 107 7.61 9.03 -7.69
CA GLY A 107 7.10 10.27 -8.30
C GLY A 107 5.59 10.25 -8.49
N LEU A 108 5.01 9.14 -8.97
CA LEU A 108 3.56 8.97 -9.04
C LEU A 108 2.92 9.03 -7.65
N GLY A 109 3.49 8.36 -6.65
CA GLY A 109 3.02 8.38 -5.27
C GLY A 109 3.04 9.79 -4.66
N VAL A 110 4.11 10.57 -4.88
CA VAL A 110 4.23 11.95 -4.43
C VAL A 110 3.20 12.85 -5.12
N VAL A 111 3.02 12.73 -6.44
CA VAL A 111 2.00 13.50 -7.17
C VAL A 111 0.60 13.18 -6.66
N MET A 112 0.31 11.90 -6.39
CA MET A 112 -0.97 11.49 -5.80
C MET A 112 -1.16 12.01 -4.39
N MET A 113 -0.12 11.94 -3.54
CA MET A 113 -0.15 12.50 -2.19
C MET A 113 -0.43 14.01 -2.21
N LEU A 114 0.27 14.78 -3.05
CA LEU A 114 0.06 16.22 -3.17
C LEU A 114 -1.36 16.54 -3.68
N PHE A 115 -1.83 15.79 -4.67
CA PHE A 115 -3.21 15.91 -5.16
C PHE A 115 -4.23 15.61 -4.06
N PHE A 116 -4.01 14.59 -3.24
CA PHE A 116 -4.87 14.22 -2.11
C PHE A 116 -4.88 15.29 -1.02
N ILE A 117 -3.71 15.79 -0.61
CA ILE A 117 -3.61 16.89 0.36
C ILE A 117 -4.31 18.13 -0.19
N GLY A 118 -4.08 18.50 -1.45
CA GLY A 118 -4.68 19.67 -2.08
C GLY A 118 -6.20 19.57 -2.19
N THR A 119 -6.75 18.42 -2.62
CA THR A 119 -8.20 18.20 -2.70
C THR A 119 -8.86 18.17 -1.32
N GLY A 120 -8.26 17.49 -0.35
CA GLY A 120 -8.76 17.47 1.03
C GLY A 120 -8.78 18.87 1.66
N ALA A 121 -7.66 19.59 1.58
CA ALA A 121 -7.54 20.96 2.10
C ALA A 121 -8.49 21.93 1.36
N GLY A 122 -8.57 21.84 0.04
CA GLY A 122 -9.47 22.67 -0.76
C GLY A 122 -10.94 22.47 -0.41
N LEU A 123 -11.39 21.22 -0.27
CA LEU A 123 -12.76 20.91 0.14
C LEU A 123 -13.02 21.32 1.59
N TRP A 124 -12.05 21.14 2.49
CA TRP A 124 -12.15 21.60 3.88
C TRP A 124 -12.34 23.12 3.96
N ILE A 125 -11.52 23.88 3.23
CA ILE A 125 -11.59 25.35 3.19
C ILE A 125 -12.90 25.83 2.56
N ALA A 126 -13.36 25.16 1.51
CA ALA A 126 -14.58 25.53 0.79
C ALA A 126 -15.86 25.24 1.59
N LEU A 127 -15.93 24.06 2.21
CA LEU A 127 -17.14 23.59 2.90
C LEU A 127 -17.19 24.00 4.38
N ARG A 128 -16.04 24.34 4.98
CA ARG A 128 -15.90 24.79 6.37
C ARG A 128 -16.77 23.99 7.35
N PRO A 129 -16.55 22.66 7.46
CA PRO A 129 -17.37 21.82 8.33
C PRO A 129 -17.31 22.35 9.77
N GLN A 130 -18.48 22.48 10.41
CA GLN A 130 -18.62 23.02 11.78
C GLN A 130 -19.11 21.96 12.79
N THR A 131 -19.59 20.81 12.31
CA THR A 131 -20.09 19.72 13.14
C THR A 131 -19.37 18.43 12.82
N MET A 132 -19.27 17.51 13.79
CA MET A 132 -18.70 16.18 13.57
C MET A 132 -19.36 15.45 12.39
N GLY A 133 -20.68 15.62 12.19
CA GLY A 133 -21.39 15.05 11.05
C GLY A 133 -20.92 15.60 9.71
N SER A 134 -20.70 16.93 9.63
CA SER A 134 -20.16 17.56 8.41
C SER A 134 -18.69 17.18 8.14
N GLU A 135 -17.88 16.99 9.17
CA GLU A 135 -16.50 16.49 9.04
C GLU A 135 -16.47 15.06 8.53
N ALA A 136 -17.30 14.18 9.10
CA ALA A 136 -17.41 12.78 8.68
C ALA A 136 -17.92 12.67 7.23
N PHE A 137 -18.91 13.48 6.86
CA PHE A 137 -19.41 13.54 5.48
C PHE A 137 -18.32 14.01 4.51
N LEU A 138 -17.57 15.05 4.86
CA LEU A 138 -16.44 15.53 4.06
C LEU A 138 -15.37 14.43 3.92
N ALA A 139 -15.00 13.77 5.01
CA ALA A 139 -14.03 12.67 4.98
C ALA A 139 -14.50 11.53 4.07
N LEU A 140 -15.80 11.20 4.09
CA LEU A 140 -16.39 10.19 3.19
C LEU A 140 -16.31 10.61 1.72
N VAL A 141 -16.62 11.87 1.39
CA VAL A 141 -16.52 12.41 0.03
C VAL A 141 -15.08 12.36 -0.47
N VAL A 142 -14.14 12.82 0.35
CA VAL A 142 -12.70 12.78 0.06
C VAL A 142 -12.24 11.34 -0.17
N ALA A 143 -12.61 10.42 0.72
CA ALA A 143 -12.28 9.00 0.59
C ALA A 143 -12.87 8.38 -0.69
N ALA A 144 -14.10 8.74 -1.08
CA ALA A 144 -14.72 8.26 -2.30
C ALA A 144 -13.99 8.78 -3.56
N ILE A 145 -13.62 10.06 -3.59
CA ILE A 145 -12.80 10.64 -4.67
C ILE A 145 -11.45 9.93 -4.77
N TRP A 146 -10.82 9.68 -3.63
CA TRP A 146 -9.52 9.01 -3.58
C TRP A 146 -9.59 7.56 -4.02
N ALA A 147 -10.60 6.81 -3.57
CA ALA A 147 -10.85 5.45 -4.02
C ALA A 147 -11.10 5.41 -5.53
N PHE A 148 -11.90 6.35 -6.04
CA PHE A 148 -12.18 6.47 -7.47
C PHE A 148 -10.89 6.66 -8.28
N ILE A 149 -10.08 7.67 -7.92
CA ILE A 149 -8.83 7.98 -8.63
C ILE A 149 -7.81 6.85 -8.45
N GLY A 150 -7.68 6.32 -7.23
CA GLY A 150 -6.77 5.22 -6.91
C GLY A 150 -7.02 3.99 -7.77
N VAL A 151 -8.26 3.56 -7.93
CA VAL A 151 -8.62 2.43 -8.82
C VAL A 151 -8.26 2.75 -10.27
N ARG A 152 -8.52 3.98 -10.74
CA ARG A 152 -8.27 4.40 -12.13
C ARG A 152 -6.80 4.37 -12.51
N ILE A 153 -5.92 4.71 -11.58
CA ILE A 153 -4.46 4.73 -11.80
C ILE A 153 -3.76 3.47 -11.30
N SER A 154 -4.48 2.54 -10.64
CA SER A 154 -3.90 1.39 -9.96
C SER A 154 -3.03 0.51 -10.88
N LEU A 155 -3.43 0.35 -12.15
CA LEU A 155 -2.69 -0.41 -13.17
C LEU A 155 -1.38 0.26 -13.62
N LEU A 156 -1.18 1.54 -13.31
CA LEU A 156 0.04 2.25 -13.66
C LEU A 156 1.23 1.78 -12.81
N TYR A 157 1.01 1.39 -11.56
CA TYR A 157 2.07 0.85 -10.69
C TYR A 157 2.73 -0.42 -11.25
N PRO A 158 1.99 -1.50 -11.59
CA PRO A 158 2.58 -2.67 -12.23
C PRO A 158 3.18 -2.34 -13.61
N ALA A 159 2.59 -1.42 -14.39
CA ALA A 159 3.17 -0.97 -15.66
C ALA A 159 4.55 -0.32 -15.47
N LEU A 160 4.68 0.58 -14.50
CA LEU A 160 5.94 1.25 -14.18
C LEU A 160 6.98 0.26 -13.62
N ALA A 161 6.55 -0.71 -12.81
CA ALA A 161 7.43 -1.72 -12.21
C ALA A 161 8.13 -2.60 -13.26
N ILE A 162 7.47 -2.90 -14.38
CA ILE A 162 8.06 -3.63 -15.52
C ILE A 162 8.80 -2.74 -16.51
N GLY A 163 8.89 -1.42 -16.26
CA GLY A 163 9.64 -0.47 -17.09
C GLY A 163 8.78 0.30 -18.11
N GLY A 164 7.46 0.15 -18.06
CA GLY A 164 6.52 0.89 -18.90
C GLY A 164 6.61 2.41 -18.77
N ARG A 165 6.02 3.11 -19.74
CA ARG A 165 5.96 4.57 -19.77
C ARG A 165 4.83 5.08 -18.88
N PHE A 166 5.02 6.29 -18.33
CA PHE A 166 3.98 6.98 -17.61
C PHE A 166 2.89 7.44 -18.60
N SER A 167 1.69 6.88 -18.50
CA SER A 167 0.56 7.23 -19.37
C SER A 167 -0.76 7.14 -18.62
N LEU A 168 -1.18 8.27 -18.02
CA LEU A 168 -2.44 8.37 -17.29
C LEU A 168 -3.66 8.09 -18.20
N GLY A 169 -3.64 8.59 -19.44
CA GLY A 169 -4.73 8.37 -20.39
C GLY A 169 -4.85 6.89 -20.82
N ALA A 170 -3.75 6.14 -20.88
CA ALA A 170 -3.81 4.69 -21.11
C ALA A 170 -4.40 3.95 -19.90
N ALA A 171 -3.94 4.27 -18.69
CA ALA A 171 -4.48 3.70 -17.45
C ALA A 171 -5.98 3.99 -17.29
N TRP A 172 -6.42 5.21 -17.62
CA TRP A 172 -7.82 5.60 -17.54
C TRP A 172 -8.70 4.79 -18.50
N ARG A 173 -8.26 4.62 -19.75
CA ARG A 173 -8.97 3.82 -20.76
C ARG A 173 -9.02 2.35 -20.38
N ASP A 174 -7.90 1.78 -19.93
CA ASP A 174 -7.82 0.36 -19.54
C ASP A 174 -8.69 0.03 -18.32
N THR A 175 -8.96 1.01 -17.46
CA THR A 175 -9.86 0.84 -16.29
C THR A 175 -11.31 1.24 -16.57
N GLN A 176 -11.60 1.88 -17.71
CA GLN A 176 -12.95 2.36 -18.07
C GLN A 176 -13.92 1.18 -18.21
N GLY A 177 -15.10 1.29 -17.59
CA GLY A 177 -16.10 0.20 -17.57
C GLY A 177 -15.77 -0.98 -16.66
N HIS A 178 -14.63 -0.98 -15.97
CA HIS A 178 -14.18 -2.10 -15.12
C HIS A 178 -13.95 -1.75 -13.66
N PHE A 179 -14.35 -0.54 -13.24
CA PHE A 179 -14.13 -0.01 -11.89
C PHE A 179 -14.46 -1.01 -10.77
N TRP A 180 -15.68 -1.55 -10.76
CA TRP A 180 -16.14 -2.49 -9.73
C TRP A 180 -15.37 -3.80 -9.72
N ASN A 181 -14.89 -4.28 -10.86
CA ASN A 181 -14.06 -5.48 -10.91
C ASN A 181 -12.67 -5.21 -10.33
N LEU A 182 -12.03 -4.10 -10.69
CA LEU A 182 -10.72 -3.75 -10.13
C LEU A 182 -10.80 -3.52 -8.62
N PHE A 183 -11.75 -2.70 -8.18
CA PHE A 183 -11.97 -2.43 -6.76
C PHE A 183 -12.34 -3.71 -6.00
N GLY A 184 -13.31 -4.47 -6.52
CA GLY A 184 -13.81 -5.68 -5.91
C GLY A 184 -12.73 -6.76 -5.77
N VAL A 185 -11.89 -7.00 -6.78
CA VAL A 185 -10.82 -8.01 -6.68
C VAL A 185 -9.83 -7.62 -5.59
N SER A 186 -9.41 -6.35 -5.53
CA SER A 186 -8.50 -5.87 -4.48
C SER A 186 -9.13 -5.97 -3.08
N CYS A 187 -10.41 -5.59 -2.94
CA CYS A 187 -11.13 -5.70 -1.67
C CYS A 187 -11.30 -7.15 -1.21
N VAL A 188 -11.78 -8.03 -2.10
CA VAL A 188 -12.00 -9.45 -1.78
C VAL A 188 -10.68 -10.16 -1.51
N ALA A 189 -9.60 -9.81 -2.21
CA ALA A 189 -8.27 -10.35 -1.93
C ALA A 189 -7.77 -9.96 -0.54
N ALA A 190 -8.00 -8.71 -0.11
CA ALA A 190 -7.58 -8.21 1.21
C ALA A 190 -8.56 -8.55 2.35
N LEU A 191 -9.80 -8.97 2.04
CA LEU A 191 -10.85 -9.20 3.03
C LEU A 191 -10.45 -10.15 4.17
N PRO A 192 -9.78 -11.30 3.93
CA PRO A 192 -9.37 -12.17 5.02
C PRO A 192 -8.43 -11.50 6.02
N LEU A 193 -7.53 -10.62 5.55
CA LEU A 193 -6.65 -9.86 6.45
C LEU A 193 -7.44 -8.86 7.29
N LEU A 194 -8.42 -8.19 6.69
CA LEU A 194 -9.30 -7.26 7.42
C LEU A 194 -10.09 -7.99 8.50
N VAL A 195 -10.65 -9.17 8.18
CA VAL A 195 -11.38 -10.00 9.15
C VAL A 195 -10.46 -10.43 10.30
N CYS A 196 -9.24 -10.90 10.00
CA CYS A 196 -8.26 -11.23 11.03
C CYS A 196 -7.92 -10.03 11.92
N GLY A 197 -7.71 -8.84 11.32
CA GLY A 197 -7.44 -7.61 12.06
C GLY A 197 -8.58 -7.22 13.01
N VAL A 198 -9.83 -7.30 12.53
CA VAL A 198 -11.03 -7.04 13.35
C VAL A 198 -11.14 -8.04 14.50
N ILE A 199 -10.91 -9.33 14.26
CA ILE A 199 -10.94 -10.36 15.30
C ILE A 199 -9.89 -10.07 16.39
N VAL A 200 -8.67 -9.69 16.00
CA VAL A 200 -7.62 -9.31 16.95
C VAL A 200 -8.03 -8.09 17.78
N LEU A 201 -8.58 -7.05 17.15
CA LEU A 201 -9.05 -5.85 17.85
C LEU A 201 -10.19 -6.16 18.84
N ILE A 202 -11.16 -6.99 18.45
CA ILE A 202 -12.23 -7.45 19.34
C ILE A 202 -11.63 -8.25 20.49
N GLY A 203 -10.72 -9.19 20.21
CA GLY A 203 -10.05 -9.99 21.23
C GLY A 203 -9.29 -9.14 22.24
N MET A 204 -8.59 -8.10 21.79
CA MET A 204 -7.91 -7.14 22.66
C MET A 204 -8.90 -6.38 23.56
N GLY A 205 -10.03 -5.93 23.00
CA GLY A 205 -11.09 -5.27 23.77
C GLY A 205 -11.70 -6.19 24.82
N LEU A 206 -11.99 -7.44 24.48
CA LEU A 206 -12.53 -8.45 25.40
C LEU A 206 -11.53 -8.85 26.49
N ALA A 207 -10.22 -8.82 26.19
CA ALA A 207 -9.16 -9.06 27.16
C ALA A 207 -8.89 -7.87 28.09
N GLY A 208 -9.64 -6.77 27.97
CA GLY A 208 -9.47 -5.57 28.78
C GLY A 208 -8.17 -4.82 28.49
N ILE A 209 -7.55 -5.04 27.32
CA ILE A 209 -6.34 -4.33 26.92
C ILE A 209 -6.72 -2.88 26.60
N SER A 210 -6.49 -1.99 27.58
CA SER A 210 -6.71 -0.56 27.43
C SER A 210 -5.54 0.11 26.71
N PRO A 211 -5.74 1.26 26.03
CA PRO A 211 -4.66 2.00 25.39
C PRO A 211 -3.48 2.31 26.33
N ALA A 212 -3.73 2.48 27.63
CA ALA A 212 -2.70 2.71 28.64
C ALA A 212 -1.78 1.50 28.85
N ILE A 213 -2.31 0.27 28.75
CA ILE A 213 -1.52 -0.96 28.91
C ILE A 213 -0.55 -1.15 27.73
N VAL A 214 -0.96 -0.70 26.53
CA VAL A 214 -0.20 -0.88 25.28
C VAL A 214 0.96 0.11 25.15
N GLN A 215 1.11 1.04 26.09
CA GLN A 215 2.15 2.07 26.08
C GLN A 215 3.49 1.61 26.70
N THR A 216 3.63 0.34 27.09
CA THR A 216 4.90 -0.18 27.58
C THR A 216 5.86 -0.56 26.44
N PRO A 217 7.19 -0.49 26.65
CA PRO A 217 8.18 -0.85 25.61
C PRO A 217 8.00 -2.27 25.02
N GLY A 218 7.53 -3.21 25.85
CA GLY A 218 7.21 -4.58 25.40
C GLY A 218 6.03 -4.61 24.42
N TRP A 219 4.98 -3.85 24.71
CA TRP A 219 3.83 -3.72 23.82
C TRP A 219 4.16 -2.97 22.52
N PHE A 220 5.02 -1.96 22.54
CA PHE A 220 5.50 -1.32 21.31
C PHE A 220 6.20 -2.30 20.38
N THR A 221 7.03 -3.18 20.93
CA THR A 221 7.68 -4.23 20.15
C THR A 221 6.65 -5.20 19.57
N ALA A 222 5.68 -5.65 20.37
CA ALA A 222 4.63 -6.55 19.92
C ALA A 222 3.76 -5.91 18.82
N LEU A 223 3.32 -4.66 19.00
CA LEU A 223 2.55 -3.92 18.02
C LEU A 223 3.34 -3.71 16.73
N ALA A 224 4.62 -3.30 16.81
CA ALA A 224 5.46 -3.11 15.65
C ALA A 224 5.61 -4.41 14.84
N ILE A 225 5.79 -5.55 15.51
CA ILE A 225 5.86 -6.87 14.86
C ILE A 225 4.53 -7.21 14.17
N VAL A 226 3.41 -7.13 14.90
CA VAL A 226 2.08 -7.48 14.36
C VAL A 226 1.71 -6.57 13.18
N GLN A 227 1.95 -5.26 13.33
CA GLN A 227 1.74 -4.27 12.28
C GLN A 227 2.61 -4.55 11.06
N SER A 228 3.86 -4.99 11.25
CA SER A 228 4.76 -5.33 10.15
C SER A 228 4.30 -6.56 9.38
N ILE A 229 3.82 -7.59 10.07
CA ILE A 229 3.21 -8.77 9.46
C ILE A 229 1.98 -8.35 8.64
N ALA A 230 1.09 -7.56 9.25
CA ALA A 230 -0.12 -7.08 8.60
C ALA A 230 0.18 -6.24 7.36
N ASN A 231 1.12 -5.29 7.47
CA ASN A 231 1.55 -4.44 6.36
C ASN A 231 2.15 -5.25 5.21
N LEU A 232 3.02 -6.22 5.50
CA LEU A 232 3.60 -7.08 4.49
C LEU A 232 2.55 -7.96 3.81
N ALA A 233 1.68 -8.60 4.58
CA ALA A 233 0.61 -9.43 4.04
C ALA A 233 -0.32 -8.60 3.15
N PHE A 234 -0.67 -7.39 3.59
CA PHE A 234 -1.50 -6.48 2.83
C PHE A 234 -0.81 -6.00 1.55
N ALA A 235 0.44 -5.54 1.63
CA ALA A 235 1.23 -5.11 0.47
C ALA A 235 1.40 -6.27 -0.52
N LEU A 236 1.68 -7.47 -0.04
CA LEU A 236 1.83 -8.67 -0.85
C LEU A 236 0.54 -8.97 -1.63
N LEU A 237 -0.59 -9.14 -0.93
CA LEU A 237 -1.86 -9.50 -1.56
C LEU A 237 -2.37 -8.43 -2.52
N THR A 238 -2.29 -7.16 -2.13
CA THR A 238 -2.74 -6.06 -3.01
C THR A 238 -1.86 -5.93 -4.24
N SER A 239 -0.54 -6.13 -4.10
CA SER A 239 0.39 -6.10 -5.23
C SER A 239 0.20 -7.30 -6.17
N THR A 240 0.01 -8.52 -5.64
CA THR A 240 -0.27 -9.69 -6.49
C THR A 240 -1.62 -9.57 -7.18
N ALA A 241 -2.66 -9.08 -6.49
CA ALA A 241 -3.97 -8.82 -7.08
C ALA A 241 -3.89 -7.80 -8.22
N LEU A 242 -3.19 -6.68 -8.01
CA LEU A 242 -2.98 -5.67 -9.04
C LEU A 242 -2.16 -6.18 -10.23
N ALA A 243 -1.17 -7.05 -10.01
CA ALA A 243 -0.43 -7.69 -11.10
C ALA A 243 -1.33 -8.58 -11.98
N TRP A 244 -2.24 -9.35 -11.37
CA TRP A 244 -3.19 -10.18 -12.12
C TRP A 244 -4.27 -9.35 -12.82
N LEU A 245 -4.75 -8.28 -12.19
CA LEU A 245 -5.63 -7.30 -12.84
C LEU A 245 -4.93 -6.62 -14.02
N TYR A 246 -3.64 -6.30 -13.89
CA TYR A 246 -2.83 -5.78 -14.99
C TYR A 246 -2.77 -6.76 -16.17
N ARG A 247 -2.48 -8.05 -15.92
CA ARG A 247 -2.49 -9.08 -16.98
C ARG A 247 -3.84 -9.21 -17.71
N ARG A 248 -4.93 -8.89 -17.01
CA ARG A 248 -6.29 -8.98 -17.54
C ARG A 248 -6.71 -7.73 -18.32
N TYR A 249 -6.42 -6.54 -17.82
CA TYR A 249 -7.01 -5.28 -18.30
C TYR A 249 -6.04 -4.34 -19.03
N ALA A 250 -4.72 -4.51 -18.92
CA ALA A 250 -3.73 -3.56 -19.43
C ALA A 250 -3.48 -3.67 -20.95
N ASN A 251 -4.45 -3.24 -21.76
CA ASN A 251 -4.34 -3.22 -23.22
C ASN A 251 -3.46 -2.07 -23.72
N ALA A 252 -3.84 -0.84 -23.43
CA ALA A 252 -3.13 0.35 -23.88
C ALA A 252 -1.80 0.53 -23.13
N LEU A 253 -1.77 0.20 -21.84
CA LEU A 253 -0.56 0.22 -21.02
C LEU A 253 0.46 -0.83 -21.47
N GLY A 254 0.00 -2.05 -21.76
CA GLY A 254 0.87 -3.13 -22.27
C GLY A 254 1.48 -2.79 -23.62
N ALA A 255 0.68 -2.25 -24.56
CA ALA A 255 1.18 -1.80 -25.86
C ALA A 255 2.22 -0.67 -25.74
N SER A 256 2.03 0.25 -24.79
CA SER A 256 2.97 1.36 -24.54
C SER A 256 4.30 0.90 -23.95
N ALA A 257 4.33 -0.25 -23.26
CA ALA A 257 5.56 -0.84 -22.73
C ALA A 257 6.37 -1.60 -23.80
N ALA A 258 5.70 -2.16 -24.82
CA ALA A 258 6.33 -2.91 -25.90
C ALA A 258 6.97 -2.04 -26.99
N SER A 259 6.63 -0.74 -27.06
CA SER A 259 7.21 0.17 -28.03
C SER A 259 8.57 0.69 -27.52
N PRO A 260 9.71 0.29 -28.12
CA PRO A 260 11.02 0.73 -27.67
C PRO A 260 11.10 2.25 -27.79
N ALA A 261 11.77 2.87 -26.82
CA ALA A 261 12.01 4.30 -26.86
C ALA A 261 12.88 4.64 -28.08
N ARG A 262 12.25 5.20 -29.12
CA ARG A 262 12.93 6.12 -30.04
C ARG A 262 13.30 7.38 -29.28
#